data_AF-A0A7M7LWQ3-F1
#
_entry.id   AF-A0A7M7LWQ3-F1
#
_cell.length_a   1.000
_cell.length_b   1.000
_cell.length_c   1.000
_cell.angle_alpha   90.00
_cell.angle_beta   90.00
_cell.angle_gamma   90.00
#
_symmetry.space_group_name_H-M   'P 1'
#
loop_
_entity.id
_entity.type
_entity.pdbx_description
1 polymer ?
#
loop_
_entity_poly.entity_id
_entity_poly.type
_entity_poly.pdbx_seq_one_letter_code
_entity_poly.pdbx_strand_id
1 'polypeptide(L)'
;MFTSNLFCIFFGILSNSTPITDFHSMPDSRHAISMADEARSIKFWQAVAAEFVGMFFFIFIGLSSTSGWNAPYIPSQVQIALAFGLGLATFIHVTAHISGGHLNPAVSLAFLLLHRITPLRCVAYSLAQVIGAIAAAGMVKVITPADINDTIGPTTPGPDVTEWQAFLMELFLTYQLVLVIFATVDKSRPSPGGSSPLAIGISVLVAHLCAHHFLNMFSFKSDLSPSIFTDLIMFRV
;
A
#
# COMPACT_ATOMS: atom_id res chain seq x y z
N MET A 1 -23.69 -11.00 -19.39
CA MET A 1 -22.79 -11.89 -20.14
C MET A 1 -21.42 -11.26 -20.48
N PHE A 2 -21.19 -9.96 -20.17
CA PHE A 2 -19.93 -9.25 -20.46
C PHE A 2 -18.95 -9.17 -19.27
N THR A 3 -19.36 -9.64 -18.08
CA THR A 3 -18.56 -9.56 -16.83
C THR A 3 -17.75 -10.82 -16.53
N SER A 4 -18.07 -11.96 -17.13
CA SER A 4 -17.38 -13.23 -16.88
C SER A 4 -16.06 -13.37 -17.64
N ASN A 5 -15.96 -12.83 -18.85
CA ASN A 5 -14.77 -12.99 -19.69
C ASN A 5 -13.60 -12.08 -19.28
N LEU A 6 -13.87 -10.89 -18.74
CA LEU A 6 -12.81 -10.00 -18.23
C LEU A 6 -12.20 -10.52 -16.92
N PHE A 7 -13.03 -11.16 -16.07
CA PHE A 7 -12.61 -11.76 -14.80
C PHE A 7 -11.71 -13.00 -15.03
N CYS A 8 -12.03 -13.83 -16.03
CA CYS A 8 -11.20 -14.99 -16.41
C CYS A 8 -9.89 -14.61 -17.12
N ILE A 9 -9.83 -13.51 -17.87
CA ILE A 9 -8.57 -13.03 -18.46
C ILE A 9 -7.64 -12.49 -17.37
N PHE A 10 -8.17 -11.76 -16.38
CA PHE A 10 -7.38 -11.31 -15.23
C PHE A 10 -6.85 -12.48 -14.41
N PHE A 11 -7.68 -13.49 -14.08
CA PHE A 11 -7.24 -14.67 -13.32
C PHE A 11 -6.33 -15.61 -14.12
N GLY A 12 -6.56 -15.76 -15.43
CA GLY A 12 -5.74 -16.58 -16.32
C GLY A 12 -4.32 -16.03 -16.50
N ILE A 13 -4.16 -14.71 -16.44
CA ILE A 13 -2.85 -14.05 -16.44
C ILE A 13 -2.12 -14.23 -15.09
N LEU A 14 -2.85 -14.31 -13.98
CA LEU A 14 -2.31 -14.51 -12.62
C LEU A 14 -1.87 -15.96 -12.36
N SER A 15 -2.59 -16.94 -12.92
CA SER A 15 -2.39 -18.36 -12.66
C SER A 15 -1.09 -18.96 -13.23
N ASN A 16 -0.39 -18.29 -14.15
CA ASN A 16 0.80 -18.83 -14.81
C ASN A 16 2.12 -18.20 -14.33
N SER A 17 2.07 -17.53 -13.18
CA SER A 17 3.21 -16.79 -12.61
C SER A 17 4.10 -17.76 -11.82
N THR A 18 5.21 -18.20 -12.42
CA THR A 18 6.32 -18.76 -11.63
C THR A 18 6.75 -17.72 -10.60
N PRO A 19 6.78 -18.04 -9.30
CA PRO A 19 7.07 -17.07 -8.26
C PRO A 19 8.47 -16.51 -8.45
N ILE A 20 8.61 -15.19 -8.48
CA ILE A 20 9.91 -14.51 -8.41
C ILE A 20 10.36 -14.56 -6.93
N THR A 21 10.54 -15.76 -6.40
CA THR A 21 11.05 -16.00 -5.04
C THR A 21 12.45 -16.61 -5.04
N ASP A 22 13.03 -16.88 -6.21
CA ASP A 22 14.41 -17.36 -6.34
C ASP A 22 15.43 -16.23 -6.27
N PHE A 23 15.63 -15.70 -5.06
CA PHE A 23 16.72 -14.78 -4.73
C PHE A 23 18.14 -15.38 -4.87
N HIS A 24 18.27 -16.68 -5.15
CA HIS A 24 19.56 -17.34 -5.43
C HIS A 24 19.87 -17.40 -6.95
N SER A 25 18.94 -16.96 -7.81
CA SER A 25 19.19 -16.81 -9.24
C SER A 25 19.32 -15.33 -9.63
N MET A 26 20.01 -14.53 -8.81
CA MET A 26 20.60 -13.30 -9.32
C MET A 26 21.88 -13.72 -10.07
N PRO A 27 21.94 -13.53 -11.40
CA PRO A 27 23.13 -13.90 -12.15
C PRO A 27 24.32 -13.10 -11.63
N ASP A 28 25.49 -13.75 -11.64
CA ASP A 28 26.80 -13.16 -11.41
C ASP A 28 26.87 -11.78 -12.08
N SER A 29 27.59 -10.87 -11.43
CA SER A 29 27.82 -9.42 -11.68
C SER A 29 28.11 -8.96 -13.14
N ARG A 30 28.04 -9.87 -14.11
CA ARG A 30 28.15 -9.69 -15.57
C ARG A 30 26.81 -9.67 -16.33
N HIS A 31 25.67 -9.87 -15.67
CA HIS A 31 24.33 -9.71 -16.27
C HIS A 31 23.46 -8.77 -15.43
N ALA A 32 23.86 -7.49 -15.31
CA ALA A 32 22.89 -6.46 -14.97
C ALA A 32 21.84 -6.44 -16.09
N ILE A 33 20.63 -6.91 -15.82
CA ILE A 33 19.51 -6.77 -16.75
C ILE A 33 19.42 -5.28 -17.07
N SER A 34 19.63 -4.92 -18.34
CA SER A 34 19.50 -3.54 -18.76
C SER A 34 18.09 -3.07 -18.39
N MET A 35 17.95 -1.87 -17.82
CA MET A 35 16.63 -1.31 -17.51
C MET A 35 15.73 -1.28 -18.76
N ALA A 36 16.31 -1.17 -19.95
CA ALA A 36 15.60 -1.26 -21.22
C ALA A 36 15.02 -2.67 -21.49
N ASP A 37 15.73 -3.72 -21.09
CA ASP A 37 15.26 -5.11 -21.24
C ASP A 37 14.20 -5.44 -20.19
N GLU A 38 14.33 -4.89 -18.97
CA GLU A 38 13.30 -5.01 -17.94
C GLU A 38 11.99 -4.33 -18.37
N ALA A 39 12.06 -3.11 -18.90
CA ALA A 39 10.89 -2.37 -19.38
C ALA A 39 10.13 -3.07 -20.53
N ARG A 40 10.82 -3.92 -21.30
CA ARG A 40 10.23 -4.71 -22.39
C ARG A 40 9.56 -5.99 -21.91
N SER A 41 9.78 -6.38 -20.66
CA SER A 41 9.25 -7.62 -20.10
C SER A 41 7.77 -7.49 -19.75
N ILE A 42 6.95 -8.46 -20.17
CA ILE A 42 5.54 -8.54 -19.77
C ILE A 42 5.40 -8.69 -18.24
N LYS A 43 6.35 -9.39 -17.60
CA LYS A 43 6.34 -9.60 -16.14
C LYS A 43 6.52 -8.29 -15.38
N PHE A 44 7.25 -7.33 -15.95
CA PHE A 44 7.41 -6.01 -15.36
C PHE A 44 6.06 -5.27 -15.33
N TRP A 45 5.36 -5.21 -16.47
CA TRP A 45 4.06 -4.54 -16.56
C TRP A 45 2.96 -5.23 -15.76
N GLN A 46 2.99 -6.57 -15.67
CA GLN A 46 2.11 -7.33 -14.77
C GLN A 46 2.32 -6.92 -13.31
N ALA A 47 3.57 -6.77 -12.90
CA ALA A 47 3.91 -6.34 -11.54
C ALA A 47 3.48 -4.89 -11.27
N VAL A 48 3.73 -3.98 -12.21
CA VAL A 48 3.27 -2.58 -12.11
C VAL A 48 1.73 -2.50 -12.01
N ALA A 49 1.01 -3.29 -12.81
CA ALA A 49 -0.45 -3.36 -12.74
C ALA A 49 -0.94 -3.96 -11.41
N ALA A 50 -0.25 -4.97 -10.88
CA ALA A 50 -0.57 -5.54 -9.57
C ALA A 50 -0.40 -4.52 -8.43
N GLU A 51 0.66 -3.70 -8.45
CA GLU A 51 0.86 -2.60 -7.50
C GLU A 51 -0.24 -1.55 -7.58
N PHE A 52 -0.66 -1.16 -8.80
CA PHE A 52 -1.79 -0.25 -9.01
C PHE A 52 -3.09 -0.81 -8.44
N VAL A 53 -3.46 -2.05 -8.81
CA VAL A 53 -4.72 -2.67 -8.39
C VAL A 53 -4.73 -2.93 -6.88
N GLY A 54 -3.64 -3.43 -6.33
CA GLY A 54 -3.52 -3.65 -4.89
C GLY A 54 -3.64 -2.35 -4.10
N MET A 55 -2.97 -1.29 -4.54
CA MET A 55 -3.04 0.02 -3.89
C MET A 55 -4.44 0.64 -4.00
N PHE A 56 -5.08 0.51 -5.18
CA PHE A 56 -6.45 0.97 -5.37
C PHE A 56 -7.40 0.34 -4.35
N PHE A 57 -7.43 -0.98 -4.23
CA PHE A 57 -8.37 -1.62 -3.31
C PHE A 57 -7.99 -1.43 -1.84
N PHE A 58 -6.69 -1.41 -1.51
CA PHE A 58 -6.23 -1.12 -0.15
C PHE A 58 -6.76 0.25 0.32
N ILE A 59 -6.52 1.31 -0.46
CA ILE A 59 -6.99 2.66 -0.14
C ILE A 59 -8.51 2.78 -0.20
N PHE A 60 -9.17 2.12 -1.16
CA PHE A 60 -10.62 2.11 -1.27
C PHE A 60 -11.28 1.56 0.01
N ILE A 61 -10.81 0.43 0.52
CA ILE A 61 -11.33 -0.18 1.75
C ILE A 61 -11.00 0.71 2.97
N GLY A 62 -9.75 1.19 3.05
CA GLY A 62 -9.31 2.06 4.14
C GLY A 62 -10.19 3.30 4.25
N LEU A 63 -10.32 4.08 3.18
CA LEU A 63 -11.15 5.29 3.14
C LEU A 63 -12.65 5.01 3.30
N SER A 64 -13.16 3.89 2.77
CA SER A 64 -14.57 3.54 2.97
C SER A 64 -14.89 3.24 4.44
N SER A 65 -13.92 2.68 5.19
CA SER A 65 -14.11 2.34 6.60
C SER A 65 -14.24 3.56 7.53
N THR A 66 -13.80 4.73 7.05
CA THR A 66 -13.83 5.99 7.78
C THR A 66 -15.08 6.81 7.50
N SER A 67 -15.91 6.36 6.56
CA SER A 67 -17.14 7.02 6.17
C SER A 67 -18.25 6.73 7.19
N GLY A 68 -18.80 7.76 7.83
CA GLY A 68 -19.94 7.65 8.74
C GLY A 68 -21.27 7.55 7.99
N TRP A 69 -21.54 6.41 7.35
CA TRP A 69 -22.69 6.26 6.43
C TRP A 69 -24.08 6.53 7.05
N ASN A 70 -24.24 6.42 8.36
CA ASN A 70 -25.52 6.56 9.05
C ASN A 70 -25.38 7.45 10.28
N ALA A 71 -25.70 8.74 10.23
CA ALA A 71 -25.69 9.57 11.45
C ALA A 71 -26.65 8.98 12.52
N PRO A 72 -26.24 8.90 13.81
CA PRO A 72 -25.06 9.48 14.46
C PRO A 72 -23.84 8.53 14.56
N TYR A 73 -23.71 7.54 13.67
CA TYR A 73 -22.61 6.58 13.69
C TYR A 73 -21.28 7.24 13.33
N ILE A 74 -20.32 7.12 14.25
CA ILE A 74 -18.93 7.53 14.07
C ILE A 74 -18.08 6.25 14.05
N PRO A 75 -17.31 5.99 12.98
CA PRO A 75 -16.43 4.83 12.92
C PRO A 75 -15.46 4.79 14.10
N SER A 76 -15.34 3.63 14.74
CA SER A 76 -14.40 3.46 15.85
C SER A 76 -12.97 3.36 15.33
N GLN A 77 -12.01 3.81 16.15
CA GLN A 77 -10.58 3.67 15.83
C GLN A 77 -10.19 2.22 15.52
N VAL A 78 -10.73 1.27 16.29
CA VAL A 78 -10.43 -0.17 16.11
C VAL A 78 -10.93 -0.67 14.76
N GLN A 79 -12.12 -0.22 14.32
CA GLN A 79 -12.64 -0.59 13.00
C GLN A 79 -11.74 -0.08 11.87
N ILE A 80 -11.27 1.17 11.96
CA ILE A 80 -10.39 1.76 10.95
C ILE A 80 -9.06 1.01 10.93
N ALA A 81 -8.46 0.77 12.10
CA ALA A 81 -7.21 0.02 12.21
C ALA A 81 -7.34 -1.41 11.65
N LEU A 82 -8.46 -2.09 11.88
CA LEU A 82 -8.76 -3.39 11.30
C LEU A 82 -8.91 -3.33 9.78
N ALA A 83 -9.61 -2.31 9.26
CA ALA A 83 -9.82 -2.15 7.82
C ALA A 83 -8.50 -1.92 7.06
N PHE A 84 -7.65 -1.02 7.55
CA PHE A 84 -6.33 -0.77 6.95
C PHE A 84 -5.41 -1.99 7.12
N GLY A 85 -5.32 -2.57 8.32
CA GLY A 85 -4.43 -3.70 8.57
C GLY A 85 -4.82 -4.98 7.81
N LEU A 86 -6.08 -5.40 7.92
CA LEU A 86 -6.56 -6.60 7.23
C LEU A 86 -6.70 -6.36 5.72
N GLY A 87 -7.04 -5.14 5.30
CA GLY A 87 -7.05 -4.74 3.91
C GLY A 87 -5.67 -4.90 3.29
N LEU A 88 -4.63 -4.36 3.93
CA LEU A 88 -3.26 -4.51 3.46
C LEU A 88 -2.82 -5.97 3.44
N ALA A 89 -3.05 -6.74 4.51
CA ALA A 89 -2.72 -8.18 4.53
C ALA A 89 -3.35 -8.93 3.35
N THR A 90 -4.61 -8.62 3.03
CA THR A 90 -5.35 -9.26 1.94
C THR A 90 -4.72 -8.91 0.60
N PHE A 91 -4.43 -7.64 0.32
CA PHE A 91 -3.88 -7.26 -0.98
C PHE A 91 -2.40 -7.56 -1.14
N ILE A 92 -1.62 -7.64 -0.06
CA ILE A 92 -0.29 -8.23 -0.09
C ILE A 92 -0.41 -9.72 -0.43
N HIS A 93 -1.33 -10.47 0.18
CA HIS A 93 -1.53 -11.88 -0.14
C HIS A 93 -1.85 -12.08 -1.63
N VAL A 94 -2.67 -11.21 -2.21
CA VAL A 94 -3.01 -11.23 -3.64
C VAL A 94 -1.83 -10.83 -4.53
N THR A 95 -1.07 -9.79 -4.19
CA THR A 95 -0.08 -9.19 -5.10
C THR A 95 1.36 -9.70 -4.89
N ALA A 96 1.67 -10.30 -3.74
CA ALA A 96 3.02 -10.70 -3.37
C ALA A 96 3.69 -11.63 -4.38
N HIS A 97 2.95 -12.58 -4.95
CA HIS A 97 3.49 -13.54 -5.92
C HIS A 97 3.76 -12.92 -7.30
N ILE A 98 3.20 -11.74 -7.59
CA ILE A 98 3.29 -11.06 -8.90
C ILE A 98 4.33 -9.94 -8.83
N SER A 99 4.19 -9.02 -7.87
CA SER A 99 4.99 -7.80 -7.78
C SER A 99 5.96 -7.77 -6.59
N GLY A 100 5.77 -8.67 -5.61
CA GLY A 100 6.36 -8.56 -4.28
C GLY A 100 5.44 -7.88 -3.26
N GLY A 101 4.31 -7.30 -3.71
CA GLY A 101 3.27 -6.72 -2.86
C GLY A 101 3.78 -5.58 -1.98
N HIS A 102 4.43 -4.59 -2.60
CA HIS A 102 5.00 -3.46 -1.86
C HIS A 102 3.88 -2.54 -1.35
N LEU A 103 2.92 -2.23 -2.22
CA LEU A 103 1.72 -1.41 -1.98
C LEU A 103 2.00 -0.11 -1.20
N ASN A 104 3.23 0.41 -1.34
CA ASN A 104 3.72 1.58 -0.64
C ASN A 104 5.02 2.09 -1.30
N PRO A 105 5.10 3.38 -1.68
CA PRO A 105 6.32 3.98 -2.24
C PRO A 105 7.53 3.88 -1.30
N ALA A 106 7.32 4.00 0.01
CA ALA A 106 8.35 3.87 1.04
C ALA A 106 8.98 2.48 1.08
N VAL A 107 8.15 1.45 0.98
CA VAL A 107 8.58 0.05 0.94
C VAL A 107 9.36 -0.19 -0.35
N SER A 108 8.88 0.35 -1.47
CA SER A 108 9.61 0.27 -2.75
C SER A 108 10.98 0.94 -2.68
N LEU A 109 11.08 2.11 -2.05
CA LEU A 109 12.35 2.78 -1.81
C LEU A 109 13.26 1.97 -0.88
N ALA A 110 12.74 1.38 0.20
CA ALA A 110 13.51 0.53 1.10
C ALA A 110 14.11 -0.69 0.36
N PHE A 111 13.34 -1.31 -0.53
CA PHE A 111 13.83 -2.39 -1.39
C PHE A 111 14.87 -1.91 -2.41
N LEU A 112 14.74 -0.69 -2.92
CA LEU A 112 15.76 -0.09 -3.79
C LEU A 112 17.07 0.14 -3.05
N LEU A 113 17.03 0.70 -1.83
CA LEU A 113 18.21 0.97 -1.00
C LEU A 113 18.93 -0.31 -0.58
N LEU A 114 18.21 -1.43 -0.45
CA LEU A 114 18.80 -2.75 -0.22
C LEU A 114 19.17 -3.50 -1.51
N HIS A 115 19.15 -2.82 -2.66
CA HIS A 115 19.47 -3.39 -3.98
C HIS A 115 18.64 -4.63 -4.33
N ARG A 116 17.40 -4.71 -3.84
CA ARG A 116 16.46 -5.82 -4.12
C ARG A 116 15.63 -5.57 -5.38
N ILE A 117 15.49 -4.33 -5.81
CA ILE A 117 14.80 -3.92 -7.05
C ILE A 117 15.64 -2.90 -7.83
N THR A 118 15.35 -2.74 -9.11
CA THR A 118 16.00 -1.72 -9.96
C THR A 118 15.40 -0.32 -9.70
N PRO A 119 16.15 0.76 -9.99
CA PRO A 119 15.62 2.12 -9.91
C PRO A 119 14.37 2.33 -10.78
N LEU A 120 14.36 1.73 -11.98
CA LEU A 120 13.21 1.77 -12.90
C LEU A 120 11.96 1.17 -12.25
N ARG A 121 12.08 -0.02 -11.64
CA ARG A 121 10.97 -0.68 -10.96
C ARG A 121 10.48 0.13 -9.77
N CYS A 122 11.39 0.71 -8.99
CA CYS A 122 11.02 1.58 -7.87
C CYS A 122 10.15 2.75 -8.35
N VAL A 123 10.58 3.47 -9.39
CA VAL A 123 9.82 4.60 -9.94
C VAL A 123 8.47 4.16 -10.50
N ALA A 124 8.44 3.07 -11.27
CA ALA A 124 7.20 2.56 -11.86
C ALA A 124 6.20 2.09 -10.80
N TYR A 125 6.68 1.43 -9.74
CA TYR A 125 5.84 1.01 -8.61
C TYR A 125 5.29 2.23 -7.87
N SER A 126 6.13 3.20 -7.52
CA SER A 126 5.69 4.42 -6.83
C SER A 126 4.63 5.18 -7.62
N LEU A 127 4.80 5.31 -8.94
CA LEU A 127 3.79 5.94 -9.80
C LEU A 127 2.49 5.14 -9.84
N ALA A 128 2.56 3.82 -10.01
CA ALA A 128 1.39 2.95 -10.01
C ALA A 128 0.62 3.02 -8.68
N GLN A 129 1.33 3.02 -7.55
CA GLN A 129 0.75 3.14 -6.22
C GLN A 129 0.05 4.49 -6.05
N VAL A 130 0.73 5.60 -6.38
CA VAL A 130 0.13 6.95 -6.28
C VAL A 130 -1.12 7.06 -7.15
N ILE A 131 -1.06 6.63 -8.42
CA ILE A 131 -2.23 6.70 -9.31
C ILE A 131 -3.37 5.80 -8.80
N GLY A 132 -3.06 4.61 -8.27
CA GLY A 132 -4.03 3.71 -7.66
C GLY A 132 -4.74 4.33 -6.46
N ALA A 133 -3.99 4.98 -5.57
CA ALA A 133 -4.53 5.69 -4.41
C ALA A 133 -5.43 6.88 -4.81
N ILE A 134 -5.04 7.68 -5.80
CA ILE A 134 -5.87 8.77 -6.34
C ILE A 134 -7.17 8.22 -6.91
N ALA A 135 -7.09 7.16 -7.72
CA ALA A 135 -8.26 6.53 -8.33
C ALA A 135 -9.22 5.97 -7.28
N ALA A 136 -8.69 5.39 -6.20
CA ALA A 136 -9.48 4.88 -5.07
C ALA A 136 -10.19 6.00 -4.32
N ALA A 137 -9.47 7.08 -3.98
CA ALA A 137 -10.06 8.25 -3.32
C ALA A 137 -11.16 8.90 -4.19
N GLY A 138 -10.93 9.01 -5.51
CA GLY A 138 -11.93 9.48 -6.46
C GLY A 138 -13.17 8.57 -6.50
N MET A 139 -12.98 7.25 -6.48
CA MET A 139 -14.09 6.29 -6.46
C MET A 139 -14.91 6.39 -5.17
N VAL A 140 -14.27 6.49 -4.01
CA VAL A 140 -14.97 6.69 -2.72
C VAL A 140 -15.79 7.97 -2.77
N LYS A 141 -15.23 9.07 -3.26
CA LYS A 141 -15.95 10.35 -3.39
C LYS A 141 -17.19 10.27 -4.30
N VAL A 142 -17.13 9.47 -5.36
CA VAL A 142 -18.26 9.28 -6.30
C VAL A 142 -19.36 8.40 -5.69
N ILE A 143 -18.98 7.39 -4.91
CA ILE A 143 -19.94 6.43 -4.32
C ILE A 143 -20.56 6.96 -3.02
N THR A 144 -19.83 7.76 -2.25
CA THR A 144 -20.31 8.32 -0.98
C THR A 144 -21.28 9.48 -1.25
N PRO A 145 -22.45 9.51 -0.57
CA PRO A 145 -23.39 10.62 -0.66
C PRO A 145 -22.76 11.97 -0.27
N ALA A 146 -23.21 13.05 -0.91
CA ALA A 146 -22.66 14.39 -0.70
C ALA A 146 -22.66 14.83 0.78
N ASP A 147 -23.68 14.43 1.54
CA ASP A 147 -23.86 14.79 2.94
C ASP A 147 -22.82 14.15 3.89
N ILE A 148 -22.13 13.10 3.43
CA ILE A 148 -21.11 12.35 4.20
C ILE A 148 -19.69 12.67 3.69
N ASN A 149 -19.56 13.17 2.45
CA ASN A 149 -18.30 13.46 1.80
C ASN A 149 -17.43 14.49 2.55
N ASP A 150 -18.02 15.36 3.35
CA ASP A 150 -17.28 16.37 4.13
C ASP A 150 -16.43 15.77 5.27
N THR A 151 -16.61 14.47 5.57
CA THR A 151 -15.87 13.77 6.65
C THR A 151 -14.68 12.95 6.13
N ILE A 152 -14.57 12.75 4.80
CA ILE A 152 -13.53 11.93 4.19
C ILE A 152 -12.45 12.87 3.64
N GLY A 153 -11.30 12.92 4.30
CA GLY A 153 -10.24 13.87 3.97
C GLY A 153 -8.84 13.37 4.33
N PRO A 154 -7.80 14.14 3.95
CA PRO A 154 -6.42 13.82 4.28
C PRO A 154 -6.20 13.82 5.80
N THR A 155 -5.19 13.08 6.24
CA THR A 155 -4.83 12.98 7.65
C THR A 155 -4.11 14.25 8.12
N THR A 156 -4.70 14.98 9.06
CA THR A 156 -4.11 16.21 9.60
C THR A 156 -3.48 15.97 10.98
N PRO A 157 -2.37 16.65 11.34
CA PRO A 157 -1.90 16.65 12.72
C PRO A 157 -3.01 17.08 13.69
N GLY A 158 -3.04 16.50 14.89
CA GLY A 158 -3.96 16.94 15.94
C GLY A 158 -3.71 18.40 16.35
N PRO A 159 -4.70 19.08 16.96
CA PRO A 159 -4.61 20.50 17.31
C PRO A 159 -3.42 20.85 18.22
N ASP A 160 -2.90 19.87 18.97
CA ASP A 160 -1.78 20.03 19.90
C ASP A 160 -0.47 19.35 19.43
N VAL A 161 -0.42 18.89 18.17
CA VAL A 161 0.72 18.13 17.63
C VAL A 161 1.52 19.00 16.66
N THR A 162 2.79 19.22 17.00
CA THR A 162 3.73 19.93 16.12
C THR A 162 4.09 19.08 14.89
N GLU A 163 4.45 19.73 13.79
CA GLU A 163 4.90 19.05 12.56
C GLU A 163 6.06 18.08 12.82
N TRP A 164 6.99 18.46 13.72
CA TRP A 164 8.11 17.62 14.12
C TRP A 164 7.68 16.35 14.89
N GLN A 165 6.69 16.46 15.78
CA GLN A 165 6.14 15.30 16.49
C GLN A 165 5.39 14.36 15.55
N ALA A 166 4.64 14.90 14.58
CA ALA A 166 3.96 14.11 13.55
C ALA A 166 4.97 13.35 12.67
N PHE A 167 6.01 14.04 12.20
CA PHE A 167 7.11 13.46 11.43
C PHE A 167 7.80 12.31 12.18
N LEU A 168 8.14 12.50 13.46
CA LEU A 168 8.77 11.47 14.26
C LEU A 168 7.89 10.23 14.39
N MET A 169 6.58 10.41 14.64
CA MET A 169 5.67 9.25 14.69
C MET A 169 5.65 8.50 13.36
N GLU A 170 5.50 9.20 12.23
CA GLU A 170 5.52 8.55 10.91
C GLU A 170 6.81 7.80 10.63
N LEU A 171 7.95 8.37 11.03
CA LEU A 171 9.25 7.73 10.90
C LEU A 171 9.29 6.39 11.66
N PHE A 172 8.84 6.36 12.92
CA PHE A 172 8.82 5.13 13.72
C PHE A 172 7.80 4.11 13.22
N LEU A 173 6.62 4.55 12.76
CA LEU A 173 5.58 3.69 12.20
C LEU A 173 5.98 3.07 10.86
N THR A 174 6.69 3.82 10.02
CA THR A 174 7.25 3.29 8.77
C THR A 174 8.40 2.34 9.06
N TYR A 175 9.28 2.71 9.99
CA TYR A 175 10.42 1.87 10.37
C TYR A 175 9.95 0.51 10.89
N GLN A 176 8.93 0.46 11.77
CA GLN A 176 8.41 -0.82 12.26
C GLN A 176 7.77 -1.66 11.13
N LEU A 177 7.07 -1.04 10.17
CA LEU A 177 6.51 -1.75 9.02
C LEU A 177 7.63 -2.39 8.20
N VAL A 178 8.65 -1.60 7.86
CA VAL A 178 9.79 -2.05 7.06
C VAL A 178 10.56 -3.16 7.77
N LEU A 179 10.73 -3.08 9.10
CA LEU A 179 11.32 -4.16 9.89
C LEU A 179 10.52 -5.46 9.80
N VAL A 180 9.19 -5.40 9.92
CA VAL A 180 8.32 -6.57 9.83
C VAL A 180 8.34 -7.16 8.42
N ILE A 181 8.34 -6.33 7.38
CA ILE A 181 8.49 -6.79 5.99
C ILE A 181 9.81 -7.54 5.82
N PHE A 182 10.94 -6.96 6.24
CA PHE A 182 12.23 -7.64 6.10
C PHE A 182 12.33 -8.91 6.94
N ALA A 183 11.78 -8.93 8.15
CA ALA A 183 11.75 -10.12 8.99
C ALA A 183 10.85 -11.24 8.42
N THR A 184 9.86 -10.91 7.59
CA THR A 184 8.92 -11.88 7.00
C THR A 184 9.34 -12.39 5.62
N VAL A 185 10.22 -11.66 4.92
CA VAL A 185 10.84 -12.12 3.66
C VAL A 185 12.21 -12.77 3.87
N ASP A 186 12.81 -12.67 5.06
CA ASP A 186 14.07 -13.32 5.39
C ASP A 186 13.93 -14.85 5.42
N LYS A 187 14.60 -15.51 4.47
CA LYS A 187 14.63 -16.98 4.34
C LYS A 187 15.38 -17.66 5.48
N SER A 188 16.19 -16.93 6.25
CA SER A 188 16.96 -17.44 7.38
C SER A 188 16.06 -17.72 8.59
N ARG A 189 14.83 -17.21 8.60
CA ARG A 189 13.87 -17.41 9.69
C ARG A 189 13.17 -18.77 9.55
N PRO A 190 13.25 -19.66 10.55
CA PRO A 190 12.46 -20.88 10.58
C PRO A 190 11.00 -20.52 10.90
N SER A 191 10.19 -20.28 9.87
CA SER A 191 8.75 -20.00 10.01
C SER A 191 7.95 -21.01 9.19
N PRO A 192 6.81 -21.51 9.71
CA PRO A 192 5.81 -22.12 8.84
C PRO A 192 5.40 -21.06 7.80
N GLY A 193 5.62 -21.35 6.52
CA GLY A 193 5.37 -20.39 5.44
C GLY A 193 3.90 -19.96 5.37
N GLY A 194 3.63 -18.82 4.71
CA GLY A 194 2.27 -18.35 4.43
C GLY A 194 1.69 -17.30 5.39
N SER A 195 2.32 -17.04 6.54
CA SER A 195 1.86 -16.01 7.49
C SER A 195 2.42 -14.60 7.22
N SER A 196 3.33 -14.44 6.25
CA SER A 196 4.00 -13.16 5.95
C SER A 196 3.03 -12.01 5.66
N PRO A 197 2.01 -12.14 4.78
CA PRO A 197 1.07 -11.04 4.52
C PRO A 197 0.28 -10.62 5.75
N LEU A 198 -0.13 -11.60 6.58
CA LEU A 198 -0.87 -11.35 7.81
C LEU A 198 -0.02 -10.61 8.84
N ALA A 199 1.25 -11.00 9.01
CA ALA A 199 2.18 -10.31 9.91
C ALA A 199 2.40 -8.84 9.49
N ILE A 200 2.54 -8.59 8.18
CA ILE A 200 2.66 -7.22 7.65
C ILE A 200 1.38 -6.42 7.90
N GLY A 201 0.19 -6.98 7.65
CA GLY A 201 -1.07 -6.28 7.93
C GLY A 201 -1.33 -6.04 9.42
N ILE A 202 -0.94 -6.97 10.31
CA ILE A 202 -1.03 -6.75 11.76
C ILE A 202 -0.10 -5.61 12.20
N SER A 203 1.09 -5.50 11.60
CA SER A 203 1.99 -4.36 11.84
C SER A 203 1.31 -3.02 11.51
N VAL A 204 0.56 -2.96 10.40
CA VAL A 204 -0.21 -1.77 10.01
C VAL A 204 -1.40 -1.50 10.94
N LEU A 205 -2.09 -2.56 11.37
CA LEU A 205 -3.15 -2.45 12.37
C LEU A 205 -2.62 -1.83 13.66
N VAL A 206 -1.49 -2.35 14.18
CA VAL A 206 -0.85 -1.82 15.39
C VAL A 206 -0.44 -0.36 15.19
N ALA A 207 0.13 -0.03 14.02
CA ALA A 207 0.46 1.35 13.69
C ALA A 207 -0.76 2.29 13.78
N HIS A 208 -1.90 1.90 13.21
CA HIS A 208 -3.15 2.67 13.27
C HIS A 208 -3.71 2.79 14.70
N LEU A 209 -3.58 1.75 15.52
CA LEU A 209 -3.98 1.82 16.93
C LEU A 209 -3.11 2.79 17.73
N CYS A 210 -1.83 2.93 17.40
CA CYS A 210 -0.94 3.88 18.06
C CYS A 210 -1.08 5.31 17.52
N ALA A 211 -1.29 5.48 16.21
CA ALA A 211 -1.20 6.78 15.53
C ALA A 211 -2.40 7.69 15.76
N HIS A 212 -3.59 7.15 16.02
CA HIS A 212 -4.85 7.92 16.07
C HIS A 212 -4.87 9.07 17.09
N HIS A 213 -4.15 8.94 18.21
CA HIS A 213 -4.08 10.02 19.22
C HIS A 213 -3.16 11.18 18.80
N PHE A 214 -2.23 10.95 17.86
CA PHE A 214 -1.28 11.95 17.38
C PHE A 214 -1.68 12.56 16.03
N LEU A 215 -2.32 11.77 15.19
CA LEU A 215 -2.80 12.16 13.88
C LEU A 215 -4.31 12.17 13.95
N ASN A 216 -4.93 13.35 13.92
CA ASN A 216 -6.37 13.46 13.67
C ASN A 216 -6.61 12.97 12.26
N MET A 217 -6.84 11.66 12.15
CA MET A 217 -7.03 10.97 10.89
C MET A 217 -8.29 11.45 10.13
N PHE A 218 -9.06 12.37 10.72
CA PHE A 218 -10.30 12.93 10.18
C PHE A 218 -10.41 14.43 10.46
N SER A 219 -9.97 15.25 9.52
CA SER A 219 -10.46 16.62 9.34
C SER A 219 -10.16 17.09 7.92
N PHE A 220 -11.21 17.25 7.12
CA PHE A 220 -11.12 17.90 5.82
C PHE A 220 -10.74 19.37 6.01
N LYS A 221 -9.68 19.81 5.32
CA LYS A 221 -9.49 21.21 4.96
C LYS A 221 -9.51 21.27 3.44
N SER A 222 -10.29 22.20 2.90
CA SER A 222 -10.59 22.43 1.47
C SER A 222 -9.37 22.73 0.58
N ASP A 223 -8.17 22.61 1.11
CA ASP A 223 -6.96 23.01 0.43
C ASP A 223 -6.43 21.80 -0.35
N LEU A 224 -6.49 21.90 -1.68
CA LEU A 224 -5.60 21.19 -2.62
C LEU A 224 -4.15 21.63 -2.38
N SER A 225 -3.68 21.48 -1.14
CA SER A 225 -2.34 21.81 -0.73
C SER A 225 -1.39 20.70 -1.21
N PRO A 226 -0.10 21.03 -1.44
CA PRO A 226 0.95 20.03 -1.70
C PRO A 226 0.96 18.89 -0.67
N SER A 227 0.31 19.01 0.49
CA SER A 227 0.08 17.95 1.46
C SER A 227 -0.69 16.73 0.94
N ILE A 228 -1.60 16.80 -0.04
CA ILE A 228 -2.16 15.57 -0.66
C ILE A 228 -1.10 14.81 -1.45
N PHE A 229 -0.20 15.56 -2.10
CA PHE A 229 0.91 15.00 -2.87
C PHE A 229 1.98 14.43 -1.93
N THR A 230 2.22 15.10 -0.81
CA THR A 230 3.08 14.59 0.28
C THR A 230 2.41 13.39 0.98
N ASP A 231 1.11 13.40 1.26
CA ASP A 231 0.39 12.30 1.90
C ASP A 231 0.32 11.04 1.01
N LEU A 232 0.26 11.21 -0.32
CA LEU A 232 0.31 10.10 -1.28
C LEU A 232 1.72 9.60 -1.63
N ILE A 233 2.74 10.47 -1.54
CA ILE A 233 4.13 10.17 -1.94
C ILE A 233 5.03 9.85 -0.74
N MET A 234 4.70 10.39 0.44
CA MET A 234 5.44 10.19 1.69
C MET A 234 4.64 9.34 2.68
N PHE A 235 5.00 8.05 2.73
CA PHE A 235 5.23 7.35 4.01
C PHE A 235 4.07 7.18 5.01
N ARG A 236 2.79 7.41 4.64
CA ARG A 236 1.68 7.08 5.53
C ARG A 236 1.07 5.73 5.20
N VAL A 237 1.32 4.78 6.11
CA VAL A 237 0.80 3.40 6.13
C VAL A 237 -0.64 3.41 6.60
#